data_AF-A0A3B8W4U9-F1
#
_entry.id   AF-A0A3B8W4U9-F1
#
_cell.length_a   1.000
_cell.length_b   1.000
_cell.length_c   1.000
_cell.angle_alpha   90.00
_cell.angle_beta   90.00
_cell.angle_gamma   90.00
#
_symmetry.space_group_name_H-M   'P 1'
#
loop_
_entity.id
_entity.type
_entity.pdbx_description
1 polymer ?
#
loop_
_entity_poly.entity_id
_entity_poly.type
_entity_poly.pdbx_seq_one_letter_code
_entity_poly.pdbx_strand_id
1 'polypeptide(L)'
;MKLFDYLKQLLENPKTLFFYSLFSLMLPSFFLFCTETMTLPVRIAFILIPLSLYAIVYSVFRKIGVLTLAMLPFMVLGAFQLVLLYLFGESIIAVDMFLNLFTTNASEAGELLANLWPAVVFVCVVYIPMIALGIVGVVKHLSLSVRFRKMIFGCGFVALLAGLGSAQFAKEFSPKLDIYPINVLYNIYFTKVKWQRSLNYPQTSEGFEFEAKRTKKVGEREVYFLIIGEASRTTNWSMFGYDRDTNPRLSQMPNLVKFRDAI
;
A
#
# COMPACT_ATOMS: atom_id res chain seq x y z
N MET A 1 -22.40 -13.91 33.68
CA MET A 1 -21.17 -14.48 34.26
C MET A 1 -20.44 -15.41 33.28
N LYS A 2 -21.01 -16.55 32.86
CA LYS A 2 -20.30 -17.54 32.00
C LYS A 2 -19.68 -17.00 30.70
N LEU A 3 -20.34 -16.04 30.02
CA LEU A 3 -19.80 -15.43 28.79
C LEU A 3 -18.55 -14.57 29.06
N PHE A 4 -18.52 -13.85 30.18
CA PHE A 4 -17.41 -12.98 30.55
C PHE A 4 -16.16 -13.79 30.92
N ASP A 5 -16.35 -14.89 31.65
CA ASP A 5 -15.27 -15.80 32.01
C ASP A 5 -14.70 -16.52 30.78
N TYR A 6 -15.57 -16.91 29.83
CA TYR A 6 -15.16 -17.48 28.55
C TYR A 6 -14.35 -16.48 27.71
N LEU A 7 -14.83 -15.23 27.58
CA LEU A 7 -14.11 -14.18 26.86
C LEU A 7 -12.75 -13.91 27.51
N LYS A 8 -12.70 -13.82 28.85
CA LYS A 8 -11.44 -13.63 29.58
C LYS A 8 -10.45 -14.77 29.32
N GLN A 9 -10.92 -16.01 29.36
CA GLN A 9 -10.10 -17.19 29.09
C GLN A 9 -9.61 -17.24 27.63
N LEU A 10 -10.44 -16.78 26.69
CA LEU A 10 -10.07 -16.67 25.27
C LEU A 10 -9.02 -15.58 25.05
N LEU A 11 -9.15 -14.42 25.69
CA LEU A 11 -8.21 -13.29 25.62
C LEU A 11 -6.87 -13.60 26.30
N GLU A 12 -6.87 -14.39 27.38
CA GLU A 12 -5.66 -14.81 28.10
C GLU A 12 -4.97 -16.04 27.47
N ASN A 13 -5.52 -16.62 26.39
CA ASN A 13 -4.92 -17.78 25.73
C ASN A 13 -3.85 -17.35 24.71
N PRO A 14 -2.58 -17.78 24.86
CA PRO A 14 -1.50 -17.39 23.96
C PRO A 14 -1.70 -17.89 22.52
N LYS A 15 -2.44 -18.98 22.31
CA LYS A 15 -2.76 -19.49 20.96
C LYS A 15 -3.77 -18.59 20.26
N THR A 16 -4.76 -18.07 20.98
CA THR A 16 -5.73 -17.12 20.40
C THR A 16 -5.01 -15.88 19.90
N LEU A 17 -4.12 -15.31 20.72
CA LEU A 17 -3.29 -14.18 20.33
C LEU A 17 -2.44 -14.49 19.10
N PHE A 18 -1.83 -15.68 19.03
CA PHE A 18 -1.08 -16.11 17.86
C PHE A 18 -1.92 -16.12 16.58
N PHE A 19 -3.07 -16.79 16.59
CA PHE A 19 -3.91 -16.91 15.39
C PHE A 19 -4.51 -15.56 14.99
N TYR A 20 -4.94 -14.76 15.97
CA TYR A 20 -5.48 -13.44 15.70
C TYR A 20 -4.43 -12.49 15.12
N SER A 21 -3.22 -12.50 15.68
CA SER A 21 -2.11 -11.70 15.14
C SER A 21 -1.72 -12.15 13.73
N LEU A 22 -1.63 -13.46 13.49
CA LEU A 22 -1.29 -13.99 12.17
C LEU A 22 -2.34 -13.61 11.13
N PHE A 23 -3.63 -13.80 11.46
CA PHE A 23 -4.74 -13.43 10.59
C PHE A 23 -4.74 -11.92 10.27
N SER A 24 -4.59 -11.08 11.29
CA SER A 24 -4.63 -9.61 11.14
C SER A 24 -3.45 -9.07 10.31
N LEU A 25 -2.26 -9.67 10.44
CA LEU A 25 -1.08 -9.33 9.63
C LEU A 25 -1.18 -9.86 8.19
N MET A 26 -1.92 -10.94 7.97
CA MET A 26 -2.19 -11.50 6.63
C MET A 26 -3.36 -10.85 5.91
N LEU A 27 -4.17 -10.07 6.61
CA LEU A 27 -5.35 -9.44 6.05
C LEU A 27 -5.07 -8.64 4.77
N PRO A 28 -4.04 -7.77 4.69
CA PRO A 28 -3.73 -7.06 3.45
C PRO A 28 -3.39 -8.01 2.29
N SER A 29 -2.63 -9.09 2.56
CA SER A 29 -2.33 -10.12 1.57
C SER A 29 -3.59 -10.86 1.11
N PHE A 30 -4.56 -11.14 1.97
CA PHE A 30 -5.80 -11.78 1.51
C PHE A 30 -6.62 -10.87 0.60
N PHE A 31 -6.73 -9.57 0.91
CA PHE A 31 -7.41 -8.63 0.02
C PHE A 31 -6.68 -8.47 -1.31
N LEU A 32 -5.35 -8.30 -1.29
CA LEU A 32 -4.54 -8.21 -2.51
C LEU A 32 -4.63 -9.47 -3.37
N PHE A 33 -4.72 -10.65 -2.77
CA PHE A 33 -4.93 -11.89 -3.50
C PHE A 33 -6.24 -11.91 -4.29
N CYS A 34 -7.28 -11.25 -3.78
CA CYS A 34 -8.58 -11.15 -4.42
C CYS A 34 -8.63 -10.07 -5.51
N THR A 35 -7.91 -8.96 -5.32
CA THR A 35 -7.93 -7.81 -6.24
C THR A 35 -6.94 -7.99 -7.39
N GLU A 36 -5.78 -8.60 -7.15
CA GLU A 36 -4.72 -8.70 -8.15
C GLU A 36 -4.91 -9.89 -9.12
N THR A 37 -4.73 -9.60 -10.40
CA THR A 37 -4.65 -10.62 -11.44
C THR A 37 -3.25 -11.23 -11.47
N MET A 38 -3.09 -12.37 -10.81
CA MET A 38 -1.81 -13.09 -10.70
C MET A 38 -1.92 -14.49 -11.30
N THR A 39 -0.82 -14.98 -11.88
CA THR A 39 -0.73 -16.38 -12.29
C THR A 39 -0.78 -17.31 -11.08
N LEU A 40 -1.24 -18.55 -11.27
CA LEU A 40 -1.38 -19.52 -10.18
C LEU A 40 -0.07 -19.73 -9.37
N PRO A 41 1.12 -19.86 -9.99
CA PRO A 41 2.36 -20.03 -9.24
C PRO A 41 2.70 -18.81 -8.36
N VAL A 42 2.45 -17.60 -8.87
CA VAL A 42 2.64 -16.35 -8.11
C VAL A 42 1.64 -16.27 -6.96
N ARG A 43 0.37 -16.60 -7.19
CA ARG A 43 -0.69 -16.61 -6.15
C ARG A 43 -0.34 -17.49 -4.95
N ILE A 44 0.19 -18.68 -5.20
CA ILE A 44 0.62 -19.60 -4.15
C ILE A 44 1.80 -19.00 -3.37
N ALA A 45 2.81 -18.48 -4.07
CA ALA A 45 3.96 -17.83 -3.44
C ALA A 45 3.55 -16.60 -2.62
N PHE A 46 2.63 -15.80 -3.16
CA PHE A 46 2.10 -14.57 -2.59
C PHE A 46 1.49 -14.76 -1.20
N ILE A 47 0.78 -15.86 -0.96
CA ILE A 47 0.19 -16.18 0.34
C ILE A 47 1.17 -16.98 1.22
N LEU A 48 1.81 -18.01 0.67
CA LEU A 48 2.62 -18.93 1.47
C LEU A 48 3.88 -18.27 2.04
N ILE A 49 4.56 -17.40 1.28
CA ILE A 49 5.80 -16.77 1.73
C ILE A 49 5.53 -15.84 2.93
N PRO A 50 4.61 -14.86 2.87
CA PRO A 50 4.32 -14.01 4.02
C PRO A 50 3.78 -14.80 5.22
N LEU A 51 2.87 -15.75 4.98
CA LEU A 51 2.28 -16.58 6.04
C LEU A 51 3.33 -17.38 6.79
N SER A 52 4.25 -18.01 6.04
CA SER A 52 5.34 -18.79 6.62
C SER A 52 6.33 -17.91 7.38
N LEU A 53 6.70 -16.74 6.85
CA LEU A 53 7.59 -15.82 7.53
C LEU A 53 7.00 -15.34 8.86
N TYR A 54 5.74 -14.91 8.89
CA TYR A 54 5.09 -14.53 10.15
C TYR A 54 4.98 -15.71 11.11
N ALA A 55 4.59 -16.91 10.64
CA ALA A 55 4.50 -18.10 11.47
C ALA A 55 5.86 -18.49 12.09
N ILE A 56 6.95 -18.43 11.31
CA ILE A 56 8.31 -18.71 11.76
C ILE A 56 8.74 -17.67 12.80
N VAL A 57 8.55 -16.38 12.52
CA VAL A 57 8.91 -15.31 13.46
C VAL A 57 8.17 -15.52 14.79
N TYR A 58 6.86 -15.71 14.77
CA TYR A 58 6.09 -15.99 15.99
C TYR A 58 6.46 -17.30 16.69
N SER A 59 7.07 -18.25 15.99
CA SER A 59 7.60 -19.48 16.58
C SER A 59 8.95 -19.30 17.26
N VAL A 60 9.78 -18.36 16.81
CA VAL A 60 11.12 -18.11 17.38
C VAL A 60 11.03 -17.32 18.69
N PHE A 61 10.06 -16.43 18.85
CA PHE A 61 9.91 -15.64 20.08
C PHE A 61 9.02 -16.34 21.12
N ARG A 62 9.48 -16.41 22.38
CA ARG A 62 8.72 -17.03 23.49
C ARG A 62 7.58 -16.15 23.99
N LYS A 63 7.84 -14.84 24.13
CA LYS A 63 6.90 -13.86 24.71
C LYS A 63 6.05 -13.26 23.59
N ILE A 64 4.85 -13.80 23.40
CA ILE A 64 4.01 -13.46 22.27
C ILE A 64 3.46 -12.03 22.31
N GLY A 65 3.12 -11.52 23.51
CA GLY A 65 2.63 -10.14 23.64
C GLY A 65 3.66 -9.10 23.20
N VAL A 66 4.93 -9.29 23.60
CA VAL A 66 6.04 -8.40 23.20
C VAL A 66 6.24 -8.43 21.69
N LEU A 67 6.26 -9.63 21.09
CA LEU A 67 6.39 -9.75 19.63
C LEU A 67 5.20 -9.11 18.91
N THR A 68 3.98 -9.31 19.42
CA THR A 68 2.77 -8.70 18.83
C THR A 68 2.91 -7.18 18.79
N LEU A 69 3.32 -6.54 19.89
CA LEU A 69 3.55 -5.10 19.91
C LEU A 69 4.75 -4.67 19.08
N ALA A 70 5.79 -5.49 18.97
CA ALA A 70 6.93 -5.22 18.08
C ALA A 70 6.53 -5.23 16.59
N MET A 71 5.40 -5.86 16.24
CA MET A 71 4.84 -5.85 14.88
C MET A 71 4.02 -4.58 14.58
N LEU A 72 3.95 -3.61 15.50
CA LEU A 72 3.21 -2.36 15.29
C LEU A 72 3.59 -1.64 13.98
N PRO A 73 4.87 -1.55 13.55
CA PRO A 73 5.19 -0.98 12.24
C PRO A 73 4.48 -1.71 11.08
N PHE A 74 4.40 -3.04 11.12
CA PHE A 74 3.71 -3.83 10.11
C PHE A 74 2.18 -3.71 10.20
N MET A 75 1.63 -3.50 11.41
CA MET A 75 0.20 -3.17 11.57
C MET A 75 -0.13 -1.84 10.90
N VAL A 76 0.72 -0.82 11.07
CA VAL A 76 0.54 0.49 10.42
C VAL A 76 0.63 0.38 8.90
N LEU A 77 1.59 -0.40 8.38
CA LEU A 77 1.67 -0.66 6.93
C LEU A 77 0.42 -1.41 6.43
N GLY A 78 -0.07 -2.39 7.19
CA GLY A 78 -1.28 -3.14 6.84
C GLY A 78 -2.53 -2.28 6.86
N ALA A 79 -2.68 -1.44 7.88
CA ALA A 79 -3.72 -0.44 7.97
C ALA A 79 -3.74 0.48 6.74
N PHE A 80 -2.58 1.03 6.39
CA PHE A 80 -2.46 1.93 5.24
C PHE A 80 -2.77 1.20 3.93
N GLN A 81 -2.27 -0.02 3.74
CA GLN A 81 -2.55 -0.83 2.55
C GLN A 81 -4.05 -1.13 2.40
N LEU A 82 -4.77 -1.45 3.48
CA LEU A 82 -6.21 -1.72 3.44
C LEU A 82 -7.02 -0.46 3.10
N VAL A 83 -6.64 0.69 3.65
CA VAL A 83 -7.24 2.00 3.33
C VAL A 83 -7.05 2.34 1.86
N LEU A 84 -5.86 2.10 1.32
CA LEU A 84 -5.59 2.36 -0.10
C LEU A 84 -6.29 1.39 -1.03
N LEU A 85 -6.40 0.10 -0.67
CA LEU A 85 -7.21 -0.84 -1.42
C LEU A 85 -8.67 -0.43 -1.49
N TYR A 86 -9.20 0.16 -0.41
CA TYR A 86 -10.56 0.68 -0.41
C TYR A 86 -10.73 1.89 -1.36
N LEU A 87 -9.73 2.76 -1.48
CA LEU A 87 -9.79 3.94 -2.35
C LEU A 87 -9.58 3.61 -3.84
N PHE A 88 -8.57 2.78 -4.13
CA PHE A 88 -8.07 2.57 -5.48
C PHE A 88 -8.49 1.23 -6.06
N GLY A 89 -9.09 0.34 -5.26
CA GLY A 89 -9.63 -0.96 -5.67
C GLY A 89 -8.57 -2.03 -5.91
N GLU A 90 -7.41 -1.64 -6.42
CA GLU A 90 -6.31 -2.51 -6.80
C GLU A 90 -4.96 -1.89 -6.39
N SER A 91 -3.90 -2.69 -6.45
CA SER A 91 -2.50 -2.33 -6.30
C SER A 91 -1.98 -2.14 -4.86
N ILE A 92 -0.68 -2.42 -4.74
CA ILE A 92 0.14 -2.19 -3.55
C ILE A 92 0.42 -0.69 -3.42
N ILE A 93 0.71 -0.22 -2.19
CA ILE A 93 1.15 1.15 -1.93
C ILE A 93 2.31 1.53 -2.85
N ALA A 94 2.05 2.38 -3.85
CA ALA A 94 3.05 2.84 -4.79
C ALA A 94 3.91 3.97 -4.22
N VAL A 95 5.08 4.16 -4.82
CA VAL A 95 6.05 5.20 -4.43
C VAL A 95 5.43 6.60 -4.46
N ASP A 96 4.66 6.89 -5.50
CA ASP A 96 4.07 8.22 -5.69
C ASP A 96 2.93 8.48 -4.68
N MET A 97 2.29 7.43 -4.14
CA MET A 97 1.31 7.57 -3.07
C MET A 97 1.95 7.97 -1.74
N PHE A 98 3.16 7.47 -1.45
CA PHE A 98 3.92 7.95 -0.31
C PHE A 98 4.33 9.42 -0.49
N LEU A 99 4.76 9.81 -1.69
CA LEU A 99 5.10 11.21 -1.97
C LEU A 99 3.88 12.12 -1.77
N ASN A 100 2.73 11.76 -2.35
CA ASN A 100 1.49 12.52 -2.24
C ASN A 100 1.04 12.68 -0.78
N LEU A 101 1.22 11.66 0.08
CA LEU A 101 0.92 11.77 1.51
C LEU A 101 1.77 12.84 2.21
N PHE A 102 3.03 13.02 1.82
CA PHE A 102 3.93 14.01 2.43
C PHE A 102 3.86 15.39 1.76
N THR A 103 3.30 15.50 0.55
CA THR A 103 3.19 16.77 -0.19
C THR A 103 1.77 17.35 -0.25
N THR A 104 0.75 16.60 0.18
CA THR A 104 -0.64 17.07 0.19
C THR A 104 -0.90 18.13 1.26
N ASN A 105 -1.87 19.01 1.01
CA ASN A 105 -2.31 20.01 1.98
C ASN A 105 -3.46 19.48 2.87
N ALA A 106 -3.74 20.15 3.99
CA ALA A 106 -4.75 19.71 4.94
C ALA A 106 -6.18 19.65 4.36
N SER A 107 -6.50 20.49 3.37
CA SER A 107 -7.81 20.52 2.72
C SER A 107 -8.01 19.31 1.82
N GLU A 108 -7.00 18.97 1.00
CA GLU A 108 -6.99 17.81 0.11
C GLU A 108 -6.98 16.49 0.92
N ALA A 109 -6.18 16.43 1.99
CA ALA A 109 -6.21 15.30 2.91
C ALA A 109 -7.58 15.14 3.60
N GLY A 110 -8.26 16.24 3.91
CA GLY A 110 -9.59 16.24 4.54
C GLY A 110 -10.70 15.70 3.64
N GLU A 111 -10.71 16.08 2.36
CA GLU A 111 -11.65 15.54 1.36
C GLU A 111 -11.44 14.03 1.13
N LEU A 112 -10.18 13.59 1.15
CA LEU A 112 -9.84 12.17 1.12
C LEU A 112 -10.39 11.46 2.38
N LEU A 113 -10.16 12.03 3.57
CA LEU A 113 -10.54 11.43 4.86
C LEU A 113 -12.06 11.25 5.01
N ALA A 114 -12.86 12.19 4.49
CA ALA A 114 -14.32 12.12 4.53
C ALA A 114 -14.87 10.88 3.81
N ASN A 115 -14.21 10.44 2.73
CA ASN A 115 -14.58 9.23 1.99
C ASN A 115 -13.98 7.95 2.59
N LEU A 116 -13.03 8.07 3.53
CA LEU A 116 -12.26 6.97 4.09
C LEU A 116 -12.85 6.35 5.36
N TRP A 117 -13.88 6.94 5.95
CA TRP A 117 -14.37 6.52 7.26
C TRP A 117 -14.71 5.01 7.36
N PRO A 118 -15.27 4.31 6.35
CA PRO A 118 -15.55 2.88 6.47
C PRO A 118 -14.27 2.05 6.59
N ALA A 119 -13.25 2.38 5.78
CA ALA A 119 -11.95 1.72 5.81
C ALA A 119 -11.21 1.98 7.12
N VAL A 120 -11.27 3.22 7.63
CA VAL A 120 -10.68 3.57 8.93
C VAL A 120 -11.34 2.79 10.06
N VAL A 121 -12.68 2.72 10.10
CA VAL A 121 -13.41 1.94 11.10
C VAL A 121 -13.02 0.46 11.03
N PHE A 122 -12.95 -0.11 9.82
CA PHE A 122 -12.53 -1.50 9.63
C PHE A 122 -11.11 -1.76 10.17
N VAL A 123 -10.15 -0.91 9.81
CA VAL A 123 -8.77 -0.98 10.31
C VAL A 123 -8.71 -0.88 11.83
N CYS A 124 -9.47 0.03 12.43
CA CYS A 124 -9.57 0.16 13.88
C CYS A 124 -10.11 -1.11 14.53
N VAL A 125 -11.17 -1.71 13.98
CA VAL A 125 -11.77 -2.95 14.48
C VAL A 125 -10.81 -4.14 14.40
N VAL A 126 -9.88 -4.15 13.44
CA VAL A 126 -8.88 -5.23 13.29
C VAL A 126 -7.66 -4.99 14.18
N TYR A 127 -7.03 -3.82 14.10
CA TYR A 127 -5.72 -3.61 14.72
C TYR A 127 -5.78 -3.11 16.16
N ILE A 128 -6.82 -2.37 16.59
CA ILE A 128 -6.93 -1.94 17.99
C ILE A 128 -7.08 -3.14 18.94
N PRO A 129 -7.95 -4.13 18.67
CA PRO A 129 -8.00 -5.32 19.52
C PRO A 129 -6.69 -6.11 19.50
N MET A 130 -5.97 -6.15 18.38
CA MET A 130 -4.66 -6.80 18.27
C MET A 130 -3.64 -6.16 19.21
N ILE A 131 -3.60 -4.82 19.25
CA ILE A 131 -2.74 -4.05 20.15
C ILE A 131 -3.15 -4.28 21.61
N ALA A 132 -4.45 -4.21 21.91
CA ALA A 132 -4.96 -4.44 23.27
C ALA A 132 -4.60 -5.85 23.77
N LEU A 133 -4.77 -6.87 22.94
CA LEU A 133 -4.35 -8.24 23.23
C LEU A 133 -2.84 -8.37 23.37
N GLY A 134 -2.06 -7.64 22.57
CA GLY A 134 -0.61 -7.54 22.72
C GLY A 134 -0.21 -7.01 24.09
N ILE A 135 -0.84 -5.93 24.55
CA ILE A 135 -0.63 -5.31 25.88
C ILE A 135 -0.98 -6.31 26.99
N VAL A 136 -2.17 -6.94 26.92
CA VAL A 136 -2.57 -8.00 27.86
C VAL A 136 -1.54 -9.13 27.87
N GLY A 137 -1.05 -9.53 26.69
CA GLY A 137 -0.02 -10.55 26.53
C GLY A 137 1.31 -10.19 27.21
N VAL A 138 1.69 -8.92 27.20
CA VAL A 138 2.87 -8.41 27.92
C VAL A 138 2.64 -8.44 29.43
N VAL A 139 1.53 -7.86 29.90
CA VAL A 139 1.18 -7.74 31.33
C VAL A 139 1.02 -9.11 31.98
N LYS A 140 0.38 -10.06 31.29
CA LYS A 140 0.15 -11.43 31.77
C LYS A 140 1.32 -12.38 31.46
N HIS A 141 2.39 -11.88 30.85
CA HIS A 141 3.55 -12.69 30.45
C HIS A 141 3.20 -13.94 29.64
N LEU A 142 2.24 -13.82 28.73
CA LEU A 142 1.78 -14.93 27.90
C LEU A 142 2.94 -15.50 27.07
N SER A 143 3.05 -16.83 27.07
CA SER A 143 4.09 -17.54 26.33
C SER A 143 3.55 -18.77 25.63
N LEU A 144 4.05 -18.99 24.41
CA LEU A 144 3.70 -20.17 23.63
C LEU A 144 4.50 -21.38 24.13
N SER A 145 3.84 -22.55 24.17
CA SER A 145 4.49 -23.80 24.58
C SER A 145 5.56 -24.23 23.58
N VAL A 146 6.64 -24.85 24.06
CA VAL A 146 7.76 -25.30 23.21
C VAL A 146 7.28 -26.26 22.12
N ARG A 147 6.37 -27.18 22.44
CA ARG A 147 5.78 -28.12 21.48
C ARG A 147 5.05 -27.38 20.35
N PHE A 148 4.20 -26.40 20.69
CA PHE A 148 3.47 -25.62 19.70
C PHE A 148 4.41 -24.82 18.81
N ARG A 149 5.42 -24.16 19.39
CA ARG A 149 6.42 -23.39 18.64
C ARG A 149 7.21 -24.24 17.65
N LYS A 150 7.67 -25.43 18.06
CA LYS A 150 8.38 -26.35 17.15
C LYS A 150 7.49 -26.84 16.01
N MET A 151 6.22 -27.14 16.30
CA MET A 151 5.23 -27.55 15.31
C MET A 151 4.99 -26.44 14.28
N ILE A 152 4.68 -25.21 14.73
CA ILE A 152 4.44 -24.08 13.83
C ILE A 152 5.69 -23.72 13.04
N PHE A 153 6.88 -23.80 13.64
CA PHE A 153 8.14 -23.61 12.92
C PHE A 153 8.29 -24.63 11.79
N GLY A 154 8.05 -25.92 12.06
CA GLY A 154 8.10 -26.98 11.04
C GLY A 154 7.09 -26.75 9.91
N CYS A 155 5.82 -26.48 10.26
CA CYS A 155 4.78 -26.18 9.28
C CYS A 155 5.11 -24.93 8.45
N GLY A 156 5.56 -23.85 9.12
CA GLY A 156 5.98 -22.62 8.47
C GLY A 156 7.16 -22.84 7.52
N PHE A 157 8.16 -23.61 7.93
CA PHE A 157 9.32 -23.92 7.09
C PHE A 157 8.93 -24.72 5.85
N VAL A 158 8.10 -25.75 5.98
CA VAL A 158 7.58 -26.51 4.84
C VAL A 158 6.76 -25.61 3.91
N ALA A 159 5.89 -24.77 4.46
CA ALA A 159 5.11 -23.82 3.68
C ALA A 159 5.99 -22.78 2.95
N LEU A 160 7.09 -22.34 3.57
CA LEU A 160 8.06 -21.44 2.94
C LEU A 160 8.72 -22.11 1.74
N LEU A 161 9.19 -23.36 1.89
CA LEU A 161 9.77 -24.12 0.80
C LEU A 161 8.78 -24.33 -0.35
N ALA A 162 7.52 -24.63 -0.03
CA ALA A 162 6.46 -24.75 -1.03
C ALA A 162 6.19 -23.41 -1.75
N GLY A 163 6.14 -22.30 -1.02
CA GLY A 163 5.97 -20.96 -1.59
C GLY A 163 7.12 -20.56 -2.52
N LEU A 164 8.37 -20.78 -2.08
CA LEU A 164 9.58 -20.53 -2.87
C LEU A 164 9.67 -21.46 -4.09
N GLY A 165 9.28 -22.73 -3.94
CA GLY A 165 9.21 -23.69 -5.03
C GLY A 165 8.19 -23.28 -6.09
N SER A 166 7.00 -22.84 -5.66
CA SER A 166 5.97 -22.29 -6.55
C SER A 166 6.47 -21.07 -7.32
N ALA A 167 7.19 -20.17 -6.65
CA ALA A 167 7.78 -19.00 -7.28
C ALA A 167 8.75 -19.33 -8.43
N GLN A 168 9.43 -20.49 -8.41
CA GLN A 168 10.31 -20.91 -9.52
C GLN A 168 9.57 -21.21 -10.82
N PHE A 169 8.27 -21.52 -10.73
CA PHE A 169 7.42 -21.78 -11.91
C PHE A 169 6.76 -20.50 -12.45
N ALA A 170 6.93 -19.36 -11.78
CA ALA A 170 6.48 -18.08 -12.28
C ALA A 170 7.49 -17.53 -13.30
N LYS A 171 7.01 -17.13 -14.48
CA LYS A 171 7.85 -16.52 -15.52
C LYS A 171 8.45 -15.19 -15.09
N GLU A 172 7.67 -14.40 -14.35
CA GLU A 172 8.04 -13.10 -13.82
C GLU A 172 7.63 -13.08 -12.35
N PHE A 173 8.62 -13.19 -11.46
CA PHE A 173 8.41 -13.10 -10.01
C PHE A 173 9.59 -12.36 -9.38
N SER A 174 9.27 -11.31 -8.63
CA SER A 174 10.21 -10.53 -7.85
C SER A 174 9.63 -10.29 -6.46
N PRO A 175 10.25 -10.79 -5.39
CA PRO A 175 9.78 -10.54 -4.02
C PRO A 175 9.63 -9.05 -3.69
N LYS A 176 10.43 -8.19 -4.32
CA LYS A 176 10.40 -6.73 -4.14
C LYS A 176 9.19 -6.06 -4.78
N LEU A 177 8.50 -6.73 -5.69
CA LEU A 177 7.32 -6.21 -6.37
C LEU A 177 6.08 -6.98 -5.91
N ASP A 178 6.21 -8.30 -5.84
CA ASP A 178 5.06 -9.18 -5.70
C ASP A 178 4.75 -9.53 -4.25
N ILE A 179 5.69 -9.51 -3.31
CA ILE A 179 5.44 -10.05 -1.96
C ILE A 179 5.15 -8.94 -0.95
N TYR A 180 3.94 -8.91 -0.39
CA TYR A 180 3.62 -8.06 0.76
C TYR A 180 4.16 -8.65 2.07
N PRO A 181 4.77 -7.87 2.99
CA PRO A 181 5.04 -6.43 2.93
C PRO A 181 6.42 -6.06 2.33
N ILE A 182 7.16 -7.01 1.75
CA ILE A 182 8.52 -6.77 1.19
C ILE A 182 8.47 -5.66 0.14
N ASN A 183 7.46 -5.68 -0.71
CA ASN A 183 7.21 -4.68 -1.74
C ASN A 183 7.00 -3.26 -1.18
N VAL A 184 6.20 -3.11 -0.12
CA VAL A 184 5.97 -1.83 0.55
C VAL A 184 7.27 -1.32 1.16
N LEU A 185 8.03 -2.19 1.82
CA LEU A 185 9.35 -1.83 2.37
C LEU A 185 10.32 -1.37 1.26
N TYR A 186 10.31 -2.04 0.11
CA TYR A 186 11.09 -1.65 -1.06
C TYR A 186 10.63 -0.30 -1.62
N ASN A 187 9.31 -0.06 -1.69
CA ASN A 187 8.74 1.20 -2.15
C ASN A 187 9.07 2.36 -1.22
N ILE A 188 9.10 2.16 0.11
CA ILE A 188 9.56 3.18 1.07
C ILE A 188 11.02 3.56 0.79
N TYR A 189 11.89 2.56 0.59
CA TYR A 189 13.29 2.82 0.23
C TYR A 189 13.40 3.61 -1.07
N PHE A 190 12.68 3.21 -2.12
CA PHE A 190 12.73 3.88 -3.41
C PHE A 190 12.13 5.29 -3.36
N THR A 191 11.11 5.52 -2.54
CA THR A 191 10.53 6.84 -2.24
C THR A 191 11.60 7.77 -1.67
N LYS A 192 12.41 7.29 -0.72
CA LYS A 192 13.52 8.08 -0.16
C LYS A 192 14.54 8.47 -1.24
N VAL A 193 14.86 7.56 -2.15
CA VAL A 193 15.77 7.84 -3.27
C VAL A 193 15.18 8.90 -4.21
N LYS A 194 13.91 8.77 -4.60
CA LYS A 194 13.21 9.78 -5.42
C LYS A 194 13.18 11.15 -4.73
N TRP A 195 12.86 11.19 -3.44
CA TRP A 195 12.82 12.41 -2.65
C TRP A 195 14.18 13.12 -2.62
N GLN A 196 15.27 12.39 -2.39
CA GLN A 196 16.63 12.95 -2.42
C GLN A 196 17.00 13.51 -3.80
N ARG A 197 16.60 12.84 -4.89
CA ARG A 197 16.80 13.36 -6.25
C ARG A 197 16.03 14.64 -6.48
N SER A 198 14.80 14.74 -5.97
CA SER A 198 13.99 15.96 -6.06
C SER A 198 14.63 17.12 -5.28
N LEU A 199 15.12 16.87 -4.07
CA LEU A 199 15.82 17.90 -3.27
C LEU A 199 17.12 18.38 -3.92
N ASN A 200 17.85 17.48 -4.59
CA ASN A 200 19.10 17.81 -5.27
C ASN A 200 18.87 18.40 -6.67
N TYR A 201 17.63 18.39 -7.18
CA TYR A 201 17.31 18.87 -8.53
C TYR A 201 17.86 20.27 -8.82
N PRO A 202 17.71 21.27 -7.92
CA PRO A 202 18.28 22.61 -8.14
C PRO A 202 19.80 22.61 -8.34
N GLN A 203 20.53 21.73 -7.66
CA GLN A 203 21.99 21.60 -7.80
C GLN A 203 22.36 20.82 -9.06
N THR A 204 21.67 19.71 -9.31
CA THR A 204 21.95 18.88 -10.50
C THR A 204 21.57 19.55 -11.81
N SER A 205 20.72 20.58 -11.76
CA SER A 205 20.24 21.33 -12.92
C SER A 205 20.70 22.79 -12.93
N GLU A 206 21.61 23.18 -12.04
CA GLU A 206 22.09 24.57 -11.91
C GLU A 206 22.65 25.14 -13.22
N GLY A 207 23.36 24.31 -13.99
CA GLY A 207 23.93 24.68 -15.29
C GLY A 207 23.08 24.28 -16.49
N PHE A 208 21.83 23.84 -16.30
CA PHE A 208 21.00 23.43 -17.42
C PHE A 208 20.42 24.65 -18.13
N GLU A 209 20.89 24.91 -19.36
CA GLU A 209 20.27 25.85 -20.28
C GLU A 209 19.76 25.10 -21.52
N PHE A 210 18.50 25.32 -21.88
CA PHE A 210 17.91 24.76 -23.10
C PHE A 210 18.39 25.48 -24.37
N GLU A 211 19.13 26.60 -24.23
CA GLU A 211 19.63 27.45 -25.33
C GLU A 211 18.57 27.81 -26.39
N ALA A 212 17.30 27.99 -25.99
CA ALA A 212 16.24 28.38 -26.92
C ALA A 212 16.56 29.74 -27.57
N LYS A 213 16.82 29.71 -28.88
CA LYS A 213 17.03 30.92 -29.69
C LYS A 213 15.80 31.21 -30.52
N ARG A 214 15.28 32.44 -30.39
CA ARG A 214 14.20 32.94 -31.24
C ARG A 214 14.78 33.37 -32.58
N THR A 215 14.45 32.65 -33.65
CA THR A 215 14.96 32.91 -35.01
C THR A 215 14.13 33.93 -35.79
N LYS A 216 12.88 34.21 -35.38
CA LYS A 216 11.96 35.13 -36.05
C LYS A 216 11.78 36.44 -35.28
N LYS A 217 11.98 37.58 -35.94
CA LYS A 217 11.53 38.90 -35.45
C LYS A 217 10.02 39.01 -35.70
N VAL A 218 9.23 39.10 -34.64
CA VAL A 218 7.79 39.35 -34.74
C VAL A 218 7.57 40.86 -34.59
N GLY A 219 6.79 41.44 -35.50
CA GLY A 219 6.58 42.90 -35.58
C GLY A 219 5.66 43.44 -34.49
N GLU A 220 4.89 42.58 -33.82
CA GLU A 220 3.92 42.94 -32.79
C GLU A 220 4.19 42.19 -31.47
N ARG A 221 3.59 42.66 -30.37
CA ARG A 221 3.72 42.06 -29.05
C ARG A 221 2.93 40.75 -28.96
N GLU A 222 3.61 39.66 -28.60
CA GLU A 222 2.97 38.36 -28.35
C GLU A 222 2.78 38.12 -26.85
N VAL A 223 1.65 37.49 -26.47
CA VAL A 223 1.35 37.06 -25.10
C VAL A 223 0.95 35.59 -25.16
N TYR A 224 1.62 34.77 -24.35
CA TYR A 224 1.38 33.32 -24.28
C TYR A 224 0.83 32.95 -22.91
N PHE A 225 -0.17 32.06 -22.90
CA PHE A 225 -0.71 31.47 -21.69
C PHE A 225 -0.45 29.96 -21.73
N LEU A 226 0.21 29.45 -20.68
CA LEU A 226 0.34 28.01 -20.43
C LEU A 226 -0.61 27.64 -19.30
N ILE A 227 -1.63 26.85 -19.63
CA ILE A 227 -2.58 26.33 -18.64
C ILE A 227 -2.16 24.92 -18.29
N ILE A 228 -1.79 24.71 -17.03
CA ILE A 228 -1.48 23.38 -16.48
C ILE A 228 -2.74 22.88 -15.77
N GLY A 229 -3.40 21.88 -16.37
CA GLY A 229 -4.57 21.25 -15.77
C GLY A 229 -4.20 20.23 -14.69
N GLU A 230 -5.17 19.84 -13.87
CA GLU A 230 -5.04 18.83 -12.81
C GLU A 230 -6.10 17.73 -13.01
N ALA A 231 -5.69 16.46 -12.93
CA ALA A 231 -6.54 15.25 -12.96
C ALA A 231 -7.62 15.13 -14.07
N SER A 232 -7.61 16.00 -15.07
CA SER A 232 -8.60 16.02 -16.16
C SER A 232 -8.28 14.95 -17.20
N ARG A 233 -9.26 14.08 -17.51
CA ARG A 233 -9.09 12.95 -18.43
C ARG A 233 -9.76 13.21 -19.77
N THR A 234 -9.05 12.91 -20.86
CA THR A 234 -9.54 13.02 -22.25
C THR A 234 -10.86 12.28 -22.47
N THR A 235 -11.05 11.14 -21.81
CA THR A 235 -12.27 10.32 -21.87
C THR A 235 -13.53 11.01 -21.35
N ASN A 236 -13.38 12.09 -20.57
CA ASN A 236 -14.49 12.81 -19.93
C ASN A 236 -14.80 14.15 -20.61
N TRP A 237 -14.24 14.38 -21.80
CA TRP A 237 -14.34 15.63 -22.55
C TRP A 237 -15.25 15.45 -23.78
N SER A 238 -16.34 16.22 -23.89
CA SER A 238 -17.28 16.10 -25.03
C SER A 238 -16.60 16.32 -26.38
N MET A 239 -15.65 17.26 -26.47
CA MET A 239 -14.85 17.49 -27.69
C MET A 239 -14.03 16.28 -28.19
N PHE A 240 -13.88 15.24 -27.36
CA PHE A 240 -13.22 13.96 -27.67
C PHE A 240 -14.19 12.76 -27.70
N GLY A 241 -15.51 13.00 -27.62
CA GLY A 241 -16.53 11.96 -27.78
C GLY A 241 -17.24 11.52 -26.50
N TYR A 242 -17.08 12.24 -25.39
CA TYR A 242 -17.88 11.98 -24.18
C TYR A 242 -19.34 12.41 -24.38
N ASP A 243 -20.29 11.58 -23.94
CA ASP A 243 -21.73 11.77 -24.21
C ASP A 243 -22.32 13.05 -23.60
N ARG A 244 -21.76 13.52 -22.48
CA ARG A 244 -22.22 14.75 -21.81
C ARG A 244 -21.41 15.93 -22.30
N ASP A 245 -22.07 17.07 -22.51
CA ASP A 245 -21.41 18.30 -22.93
C ASP A 245 -20.60 18.94 -21.78
N THR A 246 -19.38 18.47 -21.57
CA THR A 246 -18.49 18.88 -20.46
C THR A 246 -17.60 20.07 -20.81
N ASN A 247 -17.47 20.41 -22.09
CA ASN A 247 -16.68 21.56 -22.54
C ASN A 247 -17.38 22.41 -23.62
N PRO A 248 -18.60 22.92 -23.35
CA PRO A 248 -19.42 23.64 -24.33
C PRO A 248 -18.72 24.89 -24.90
N ARG A 249 -18.07 25.67 -24.03
CA ARG A 249 -17.40 26.92 -24.42
C ARG A 249 -16.13 26.67 -25.21
N LEU A 250 -15.33 25.69 -24.77
CA LEU A 250 -14.07 25.36 -25.43
C LEU A 250 -14.34 24.78 -26.83
N SER A 251 -15.36 23.92 -26.95
CA SER A 251 -15.76 23.32 -28.23
C SER A 251 -16.19 24.34 -29.29
N GLN A 252 -16.63 25.53 -28.88
CA GLN A 252 -17.04 26.63 -29.77
C GLN A 252 -15.89 27.60 -30.10
N MET A 253 -14.71 27.40 -29.50
CA MET A 253 -13.61 28.36 -29.62
C MET A 253 -12.98 28.27 -31.02
N PRO A 254 -12.92 29.38 -31.77
CA PRO A 254 -12.30 29.38 -33.09
C PRO A 254 -10.80 29.10 -32.97
N ASN A 255 -10.22 28.46 -34.00
CA ASN A 255 -8.81 28.10 -34.08
C ASN A 255 -8.30 27.15 -32.96
N LEU A 256 -9.20 26.41 -32.31
CA LEU A 256 -8.80 25.39 -31.32
C LEU A 256 -8.15 24.19 -32.02
N VAL A 257 -6.90 23.91 -31.67
CA VAL A 257 -6.19 22.70 -32.07
C VAL A 257 -6.35 21.63 -30.99
N LYS A 258 -6.81 20.44 -31.39
CA LYS A 258 -7.07 19.31 -30.49
C LYS A 258 -6.00 18.24 -30.67
N PHE A 259 -5.32 17.88 -29.60
CA PHE A 259 -4.38 16.76 -29.58
C PHE A 259 -5.12 15.51 -29.10
N ARG A 260 -5.30 14.52 -29.98
CA ARG A 260 -6.05 13.28 -29.66
C ARG A 260 -5.20 12.24 -28.95
N ASP A 261 -3.90 12.23 -29.21
CA ASP A 261 -2.95 11.23 -28.70
C ASP A 261 -1.90 11.89 -27.78
N ALA A 262 -2.35 12.69 -26.81
CA ALA A 262 -1.50 13.14 -25.71
C ALA A 262 -1.64 12.13 -24.56
N ILE A 263 -0.53 11.44 -24.24
CA ILE A 263 -0.44 10.37 -23.24
C ILE A 263 0.40 10.87 -22.06
#